data_AF-A0A7Y2C471-F1
#
_entry.id   AF-A0A7Y2C471-F1
#
_cell.length_a   1.000
_cell.length_b   1.000
_cell.length_c   1.000
_cell.angle_alpha   90.00
_cell.angle_beta   90.00
_cell.angle_gamma   90.00
#
_symmetry.space_group_name_H-M   'P 1'
#
loop_
_entity.id
_entity.type
_entity.pdbx_description
1 polymer ?
#
loop_
_entity_poly.entity_id
_entity_poly.type
_entity_poly.pdbx_seq_one_letter_code
_entity_poly.pdbx_strand_id
1 'polypeptide(L)'
;TLPRLKEALEPFGEESQTLAEINMKYSGYIKKEQEMVDKMNRLESVALKEDFNYHGLGGLSAEAREKLTQIKPRSIGQASRISGVSPADISVLLVHMGR
;
A
#
# COMPACT_ATOMS: atom_id res chain seq x y z
N THR A 1 -16.18 30.61 -18.76
CA THR A 1 -14.79 30.15 -18.94
C THR A 1 -13.87 31.35 -18.91
N LEU A 2 -12.74 31.29 -18.20
CA LEU A 2 -11.77 32.40 -18.14
C LEU A 2 -11.20 32.64 -19.55
N PRO A 3 -11.43 33.78 -20.20
CA PRO A 3 -11.03 34.01 -21.60
C PRO A 3 -9.53 33.79 -21.85
N ARG A 4 -8.70 34.24 -20.90
CA ARG A 4 -7.25 34.06 -20.89
C ARG A 4 -6.78 32.60 -20.89
N LEU A 5 -7.56 31.69 -20.30
CA LEU A 5 -7.22 30.27 -20.25
C LEU A 5 -7.42 29.62 -21.63
N LYS A 6 -8.45 30.04 -22.38
CA LYS A 6 -8.72 29.51 -23.71
C LYS A 6 -7.60 29.87 -24.69
N GLU A 7 -7.16 31.13 -24.68
CA GLU A 7 -6.02 31.60 -25.48
C GLU A 7 -4.72 30.85 -25.14
N ALA A 8 -4.48 30.58 -23.85
CA ALA A 8 -3.30 29.84 -23.41
C ALA A 8 -3.31 28.35 -23.82
N LEU A 9 -4.49 27.78 -24.07
CA LEU A 9 -4.65 26.37 -24.42
C LEU A 9 -4.70 26.11 -25.94
N GLU A 10 -4.97 27.12 -26.77
CA GLU A 10 -5.02 27.00 -28.24
C GLU A 10 -3.81 26.29 -28.89
N PRO A 11 -2.56 26.45 -28.40
CA PRO A 11 -1.41 25.75 -28.99
C PRO A 11 -1.40 24.24 -28.77
N PHE A 12 -2.23 23.72 -27.85
CA PHE A 12 -2.26 22.31 -27.47
C PHE A 12 -3.47 21.61 -28.08
N GLY A 13 -3.28 20.39 -28.61
CA GLY A 13 -4.38 19.59 -29.13
C GLY A 13 -5.39 19.20 -28.05
N GLU A 14 -6.65 18.96 -28.45
CA GLU A 14 -7.75 18.62 -27.52
C GLU A 14 -7.44 17.42 -26.62
N GLU A 15 -6.73 16.42 -27.14
CA GLU A 15 -6.28 15.25 -26.37
C GLU A 15 -5.32 15.65 -25.24
N SER A 16 -4.34 16.52 -25.53
CA SER A 16 -3.37 16.98 -24.53
C SER A 16 -4.05 17.82 -23.44
N GLN A 17 -5.02 18.67 -23.83
CA GLN A 17 -5.81 19.45 -22.87
C GLN A 17 -6.64 18.53 -21.97
N THR A 18 -7.26 17.50 -22.55
CA THR A 18 -8.07 16.51 -21.82
C THR A 18 -7.20 15.69 -20.85
N LEU A 19 -6.02 15.22 -21.30
CA LEU A 19 -5.10 14.50 -20.44
C LEU A 19 -4.58 15.36 -19.29
N ALA A 20 -4.28 16.64 -19.53
CA ALA A 20 -3.89 17.57 -18.48
C ALA A 20 -5.03 17.76 -17.46
N GLU A 21 -6.27 17.91 -17.92
CA GLU A 21 -7.44 18.01 -17.05
C GLU A 21 -7.64 16.75 -16.20
N ILE A 22 -7.57 15.57 -16.81
CA ILE A 22 -7.66 14.27 -16.12
C ILE A 22 -6.53 14.18 -15.08
N ASN A 23 -5.28 14.41 -15.48
CA ASN A 23 -4.14 14.33 -14.57
C ASN A 23 -4.28 15.29 -13.39
N MET A 24 -4.72 16.53 -13.62
CA MET A 24 -4.95 17.49 -12.53
C MET A 24 -6.05 17.02 -11.59
N LYS A 25 -7.21 16.61 -12.14
CA LYS A 25 -8.37 16.11 -11.36
C LYS A 25 -8.02 14.89 -10.51
N TYR A 26 -7.21 13.98 -11.05
CA TYR A 26 -6.91 12.70 -10.41
C TYR A 26 -5.54 12.63 -9.72
N SER A 27 -4.70 13.67 -9.84
CA SER A 27 -3.34 13.72 -9.29
C SER A 27 -3.24 13.27 -7.83
N GLY A 28 -4.17 13.70 -6.97
CA GLY A 28 -4.20 13.30 -5.56
C GLY A 28 -4.52 11.82 -5.36
N TYR A 29 -5.41 11.25 -6.16
CA TYR A 29 -5.76 9.83 -6.09
C TYR A 29 -4.62 8.96 -6.60
N ILE A 30 -4.03 9.32 -7.75
CA ILE A 30 -2.88 8.64 -8.34
C ILE A 30 -1.72 8.64 -7.33
N LYS A 31 -1.43 9.79 -6.71
CA LYS A 31 -0.38 9.89 -5.68
C LYS A 31 -0.66 8.97 -4.50
N LYS A 32 -1.89 8.96 -3.98
CA LYS A 32 -2.28 8.11 -2.85
C LYS A 32 -2.16 6.62 -3.20
N GLU A 33 -2.54 6.24 -4.41
CA GLU A 33 -2.41 4.87 -4.90
C GLU A 33 -0.94 4.46 -5.04
N GLN A 34 -0.11 5.33 -5.59
CA GLN A 34 1.34 5.11 -5.66
C GLN A 34 1.96 4.95 -4.27
N GLU A 35 1.59 5.78 -3.29
CA GLU A 35 2.06 5.65 -1.91
C GLU A 35 1.67 4.29 -1.28
N MET A 36 0.47 3.79 -1.59
CA MET A 36 0.04 2.46 -1.14
C MET A 36 0.85 1.33 -1.80
N VAL A 37 1.08 1.42 -3.11
CA VAL A 37 1.91 0.48 -3.87
C VAL A 37 3.33 0.46 -3.32
N ASP A 38 3.93 1.62 -3.11
CA ASP A 38 5.29 1.75 -2.56
C ASP A 38 5.39 1.14 -1.17
N LYS A 39 4.37 1.36 -0.32
CA LYS A 39 4.29 0.72 1.00
C LYS A 39 4.24 -0.81 0.85
N MET A 40 3.40 -1.35 -0.02
CA MET A 40 3.29 -2.80 -0.22
C MET A 40 4.58 -3.41 -0.76
N ASN A 41 5.23 -2.76 -1.72
CA ASN A 41 6.51 -3.21 -2.26
C ASN A 41 7.60 -3.27 -1.18
N ARG A 42 7.62 -2.31 -0.26
CA ARG A 42 8.54 -2.37 0.90
C ARG A 42 8.28 -3.61 1.75
N LEU A 43 7.03 -4.00 1.96
CA LEU A 43 6.65 -5.18 2.77
C LEU A 43 7.00 -6.51 2.11
N GLU A 44 6.92 -6.61 0.77
CA GLU A 44 7.30 -7.84 0.04
C GLU A 44 8.76 -8.24 0.28
N SER A 45 9.65 -7.26 0.36
CA SER A 45 11.08 -7.50 0.62
C SER A 45 11.41 -7.96 2.04
N VAL A 46 10.44 -7.93 2.97
CA VAL A 46 10.66 -8.25 4.38
C VAL A 46 10.39 -9.73 4.60
N ALA A 47 11.45 -10.53 4.59
CA ALA A 47 11.38 -11.96 4.80
C ALA A 47 11.02 -12.33 6.25
N LEU A 48 10.11 -13.28 6.41
CA LEU A 48 9.79 -13.93 7.67
C LEU A 48 10.49 -15.29 7.72
N LYS A 49 11.02 -15.65 8.89
CA LYS A 49 11.59 -16.99 9.09
C LYS A 49 10.47 -18.03 9.15
N GLU A 50 10.67 -19.19 8.55
CA GLU A 50 9.66 -20.26 8.50
C GLU A 50 9.32 -20.83 9.90
N ASP A 51 10.21 -20.67 10.87
CA ASP A 51 10.08 -21.12 12.26
C ASP A 51 9.64 -20.00 13.23
N PHE A 52 9.15 -18.88 12.71
CA PHE A 52 8.72 -17.76 13.55
C PHE A 52 7.56 -18.16 14.49
N ASN A 53 7.73 -17.92 15.79
CA ASN A 53 6.70 -18.21 16.79
C ASN A 53 5.76 -17.02 16.99
N TYR A 54 4.63 -17.01 16.27
CA TYR A 54 3.60 -15.97 16.41
C TYR A 54 2.88 -15.99 17.77
N HIS A 55 2.90 -17.10 18.52
CA HIS A 55 2.29 -17.15 19.85
C HIS A 55 3.06 -16.36 20.91
N GLY A 56 4.38 -16.19 20.71
CA GLY A 56 5.23 -15.38 21.57
C GLY A 56 5.07 -13.88 21.34
N LEU A 57 4.37 -13.46 20.28
CA LEU A 57 4.24 -12.06 19.92
C LEU A 57 3.01 -11.42 20.59
N GLY A 58 3.28 -10.51 21.52
CA GLY A 58 2.26 -9.66 22.13
C GLY A 58 1.71 -8.64 21.13
N GLY A 59 0.44 -8.29 21.25
CA GLY A 59 -0.21 -7.27 20.41
C GLY A 59 -0.80 -7.81 19.09
N LEU A 60 -0.51 -9.05 18.69
CA LEU A 60 -1.25 -9.71 17.62
C LEU A 60 -2.65 -10.09 18.09
N SER A 61 -3.64 -9.84 17.23
CA SER A 61 -4.99 -10.39 17.41
C SER A 61 -4.97 -11.92 17.43
N ALA A 62 -5.97 -12.51 18.09
CA ALA A 62 -6.10 -13.97 18.15
C ALA A 62 -6.26 -14.58 16.74
N GLU A 63 -7.07 -13.94 15.89
CA GLU A 63 -7.30 -14.36 14.51
C GLU A 63 -6.02 -14.28 13.67
N ALA A 64 -5.29 -13.15 13.72
CA ALA A 64 -4.03 -13.04 12.99
C ALA A 64 -3.02 -14.08 13.46
N ARG A 65 -2.89 -14.29 14.78
CA ARG A 65 -1.99 -15.30 15.34
C ARG A 65 -2.31 -16.70 14.83
N GLU A 66 -3.57 -17.10 14.85
CA GLU A 66 -4.00 -18.41 14.34
C GLU A 66 -3.66 -18.55 12.86
N LYS A 67 -4.06 -17.58 12.03
CA LYS A 67 -3.87 -17.64 10.58
C LYS A 67 -2.41 -17.59 10.17
N LEU A 68 -1.61 -16.73 10.80
CA LEU A 68 -0.16 -16.64 10.55
C LEU A 68 0.56 -17.93 10.93
N THR A 69 0.16 -18.56 12.04
CA THR A 69 0.73 -19.83 12.49
C THR A 69 0.39 -20.99 11.54
N GLN A 70 -0.83 -21.01 10.99
CA GLN A 70 -1.26 -22.03 10.04
C GLN A 70 -0.65 -21.83 8.65
N ILE A 71 -0.67 -20.60 8.13
CA ILE A 71 -0.25 -20.28 6.76
C ILE A 71 1.28 -20.19 6.64
N LYS A 72 1.96 -19.74 7.71
CA LYS A 72 3.41 -19.53 7.77
C LYS A 72 3.94 -18.73 6.57
N PRO A 73 3.53 -17.45 6.45
CA PRO A 73 3.96 -16.63 5.34
C PRO A 73 5.48 -16.42 5.34
N ARG A 74 6.08 -16.39 4.16
CA ARG A 74 7.52 -16.19 3.93
C ARG A 74 7.92 -14.71 3.92
N SER A 75 6.96 -13.80 3.83
CA SER A 75 7.19 -12.35 3.87
C SER A 75 6.08 -11.60 4.59
N ILE A 76 6.37 -10.39 5.06
CA ILE A 76 5.35 -9.49 5.62
C ILE A 76 4.32 -9.12 4.56
N GLY A 77 4.72 -8.93 3.31
CA GLY A 77 3.80 -8.68 2.19
C GLY A 77 2.81 -9.83 1.98
N GLN A 78 3.27 -11.08 2.10
CA GLN A 78 2.37 -12.23 2.08
C GLN A 78 1.44 -12.23 3.30
N ALA A 79 1.99 -11.95 4.49
CA ALA A 79 1.20 -11.87 5.72
C ALA A 79 0.06 -10.83 5.63
N SER A 80 0.32 -9.67 5.01
CA SER A 80 -0.67 -8.57 4.92
C SER A 80 -1.83 -8.87 3.97
N ARG A 81 -1.71 -9.89 3.10
CA ARG A 81 -2.80 -10.34 2.22
C ARG A 81 -3.67 -11.44 2.84
N ILE A 82 -3.27 -11.97 3.99
CA ILE A 82 -4.04 -13.01 4.67
C ILE A 82 -5.30 -12.35 5.24
N SER A 83 -6.46 -12.82 4.78
CA SER A 83 -7.75 -12.38 5.33
C SER A 83 -7.76 -12.58 6.85
N GLY A 84 -8.18 -11.57 7.63
CA GLY A 84 -8.14 -11.61 9.10
C GLY A 84 -6.82 -11.17 9.73
N VAL A 85 -5.82 -10.83 8.94
CA VAL A 85 -4.62 -10.12 9.40
C VAL A 85 -4.82 -8.63 9.13
N SER A 86 -4.88 -7.82 10.19
CA SER A 86 -5.14 -6.38 10.07
C SER A 86 -3.85 -5.58 9.83
N PRO A 87 -3.93 -4.33 9.36
CA PRO A 87 -2.78 -3.44 9.29
C PRO A 87 -2.08 -3.20 10.63
N ALA A 88 -2.81 -3.31 11.75
CA ALA A 88 -2.24 -3.21 13.09
C ALA A 88 -1.36 -4.43 13.41
N ASP A 89 -1.81 -5.64 13.07
CA ASP A 89 -1.04 -6.88 13.24
C ASP A 89 0.27 -6.83 12.44
N ILE A 90 0.22 -6.32 11.21
CA ILE A 90 1.41 -6.10 10.38
C ILE A 90 2.37 -5.10 11.03
N SER A 91 1.84 -4.04 11.65
CA SER A 91 2.66 -3.06 12.36
C SER A 91 3.38 -3.69 13.56
N VAL A 92 2.70 -4.56 14.31
CA VAL A 92 3.29 -5.33 15.42
C VAL A 92 4.43 -6.24 14.93
N LEU A 93 4.23 -6.92 13.79
CA LEU A 93 5.29 -7.74 13.19
C LEU A 93 6.50 -6.90 12.76
N LEU A 94 6.28 -5.74 12.12
CA LEU A 94 7.35 -4.85 11.67
C LEU A 94 8.17 -4.33 12.86
N VAL A 95 7.51 -3.85 13.91
CA VAL A 95 8.17 -3.36 15.13
C VAL A 95 9.00 -4.47 15.78
N HIS A 96 8.47 -5.69 15.84
CA HIS A 96 9.21 -6.83 16.37
C HIS A 96 10.46 -7.17 15.54
N MET A 97 10.41 -6.95 14.23
CA MET A 97 11.55 -7.11 13.33
C MET A 97 12.53 -5.92 13.36
N GLY A 98 12.29 -4.92 14.22
CA GLY A 98 13.13 -3.73 14.35
C GLY A 98 12.93 -2.70 13.24
N ARG A 99 11.72 -2.61 12.68
CA ARG A 99 11.34 -1.67 11.61
C ARG A 99 10.14 -0.79 11.97
#